data_AF-A0A1L8RFP2-F1
#
_entry.id   AF-A0A1L8RFP2-F1
#
_cell.length_a   1.000
_cell.length_b   1.000
_cell.length_c   1.000
_cell.angle_alpha   90.00
_cell.angle_beta   90.00
_cell.angle_gamma   90.00
#
_symmetry.space_group_name_H-M   'P 1'
#
loop_
_entity.id
_entity.type
_entity.pdbx_description
1 polymer ?
#
loop_
_entity_poly.entity_id
_entity_poly.type
_entity_poly.pdbx_seq_one_letter_code
_entity_poly.pdbx_strand_id
1 'polypeptide(L)'
;MAKYAQAAVDASNFNMVIASEATVNGQTAVGDLFIQNPPHNAYPVNVEVRLDDNKDLIYTSGAIQPGEEIKQVQLEKKLAKGVHKATATFSLYDPETKEKQGQVASGVTLMVN
;
A
#
# COMPACT_ATOMS: atom_id res chain seq x y z
N MET A 1 -19.60 1.19 -32.13
CA MET A 1 -18.14 1.45 -32.16
C MET A 1 -17.60 1.25 -30.75
N ALA A 2 -17.26 0.01 -30.41
CA ALA A 2 -16.72 -0.39 -29.13
C ALA A 2 -15.21 -0.08 -29.09
N LYS A 3 -14.82 1.05 -28.50
CA LYS A 3 -13.39 1.39 -28.25
C LYS A 3 -13.19 2.30 -27.02
N TYR A 4 -13.85 2.00 -25.91
CA TYR A 4 -13.48 2.57 -24.61
C TYR A 4 -12.79 1.54 -23.69
N ALA A 5 -12.33 0.42 -24.25
CA ALA A 5 -11.74 -0.68 -23.48
C ALA A 5 -10.20 -0.69 -23.42
N GLN A 6 -9.49 0.31 -23.94
CA GLN A 6 -8.01 0.24 -24.07
C GLN A 6 -7.26 1.57 -23.87
N ALA A 7 -7.87 2.58 -23.25
CA ALA A 7 -7.19 3.84 -22.95
C ALA A 7 -6.73 3.88 -21.48
N ALA A 8 -5.79 3.02 -21.13
CA ALA A 8 -4.78 3.17 -20.06
C ALA A 8 -3.95 1.88 -19.93
N VAL A 9 -3.63 1.25 -21.06
CA VAL A 9 -2.37 0.51 -21.15
C VAL A 9 -1.39 1.57 -21.65
N ASP A 10 -0.18 1.62 -21.06
CA ASP A 10 0.92 2.55 -21.38
C ASP A 10 0.99 3.89 -20.61
N ALA A 11 1.20 3.83 -19.29
CA ALA A 11 1.99 4.77 -18.47
C ALA A 11 1.84 4.30 -17.00
N SER A 12 2.79 3.64 -16.35
CA SER A 12 4.22 3.87 -16.27
C SER A 12 4.85 2.57 -15.73
N ASN A 13 6.18 2.42 -15.76
CA ASN A 13 6.91 1.34 -15.08
C ASN A 13 6.81 1.45 -13.55
N PHE A 14 5.60 1.55 -13.01
CA PHE A 14 5.33 1.62 -11.59
C PHE A 14 5.27 0.20 -11.06
N ASN A 15 6.38 -0.21 -10.45
CA ASN A 15 6.49 -1.50 -9.79
C ASN A 15 6.64 -1.26 -8.29
N MET A 16 5.79 -1.89 -7.48
CA MET A 16 5.90 -1.89 -6.03
C MET A 16 5.90 -3.32 -5.56
N VAL A 17 6.73 -3.61 -4.56
CA VAL A 17 6.74 -4.92 -3.91
C VAL A 17 6.05 -4.76 -2.57
N ILE A 18 5.04 -5.59 -2.32
CA ILE A 18 4.39 -5.69 -1.00
C ILE A 18 4.19 -7.16 -0.65
N ALA A 19 4.41 -7.50 0.61
CA ALA A 19 4.07 -8.83 1.12
C ALA A 19 2.55 -9.01 1.15
N SER A 20 2.07 -10.15 0.66
CA SER A 20 0.64 -10.50 0.68
C SER A 20 0.12 -10.81 2.08
N GLU A 21 1.03 -11.06 3.02
CA GLU A 21 0.75 -11.41 4.41
C GLU A 21 1.63 -10.54 5.32
N ALA A 22 1.05 -10.07 6.43
CA ALA A 22 1.76 -9.34 7.46
C ALA A 22 1.46 -9.95 8.82
N THR A 23 2.48 -10.07 9.66
CA THR A 23 2.29 -10.50 11.05
C THR A 23 2.24 -9.27 11.94
N VAL A 24 1.15 -9.06 12.67
CA VAL A 24 0.95 -7.90 13.54
C VAL A 24 0.93 -8.35 14.99
N ASN A 25 1.60 -7.62 15.87
CA ASN A 25 1.52 -7.79 17.31
C ASN A 25 0.28 -7.03 17.85
N GLY A 26 -0.70 -7.75 18.40
CA GLY A 26 -1.93 -7.12 18.90
C GLY A 26 -1.72 -6.17 20.09
N GLN A 27 -0.61 -6.30 20.84
CA GLN A 27 -0.33 -5.44 22.01
C GLN A 27 0.26 -4.10 21.59
N THR A 28 1.28 -4.13 20.72
CA THR A 28 2.03 -2.95 20.27
C THR A 28 1.48 -2.34 18.98
N ALA A 29 0.61 -3.05 18.26
CA ALA A 29 0.11 -2.71 16.93
C ALA A 29 1.22 -2.62 15.86
N VAL A 30 2.41 -3.14 16.13
CA VAL A 30 3.52 -3.22 15.17
C VAL A 30 3.36 -4.48 14.35
N GLY A 31 3.42 -4.38 13.02
CA GLY A 31 3.40 -5.51 12.12
C GLY A 31 4.56 -5.55 11.15
N ASP A 32 4.99 -6.76 10.82
CA ASP A 32 5.99 -7.04 9.82
C ASP A 32 5.30 -7.09 8.45
N LEU A 33 5.24 -5.94 7.77
CA LEU A 33 4.73 -5.81 6.41
C LEU A 33 5.86 -5.24 5.55
N PHE A 34 6.37 -6.06 4.65
CA PHE A 34 7.39 -5.64 3.71
C PHE A 34 6.77 -4.84 2.58
N ILE A 35 7.22 -3.61 2.39
CA ILE A 35 6.85 -2.73 1.29
C ILE A 35 8.15 -2.14 0.74
N GLN A 36 8.36 -2.20 -0.55
CA GLN A 36 9.55 -1.62 -1.18
C GLN A 36 9.15 -0.78 -2.38
N ASN A 37 9.69 0.44 -2.42
CA ASN A 37 9.69 1.29 -3.59
C ASN A 37 11.03 1.10 -4.32
N PRO A 38 11.06 0.38 -5.46
CA PRO A 38 12.30 0.16 -6.17
C PRO A 38 12.96 1.48 -6.61
N PRO A 39 14.30 1.55 -6.67
CA PRO A 39 15.00 2.77 -7.06
C PRO A 39 14.78 3.19 -8.52
N HIS A 40 14.17 2.32 -9.35
CA HIS A 40 13.79 2.66 -10.72
C HIS A 40 12.51 3.47 -10.83
N ASN A 41 11.71 3.55 -9.76
CA ASN A 41 10.57 4.46 -9.75
C ASN A 41 11.07 5.91 -9.69
N ALA A 42 10.46 6.79 -10.49
CA ALA A 42 10.83 8.21 -10.50
C ALA A 42 10.06 9.03 -9.44
N TYR A 43 9.06 8.43 -8.78
CA TYR A 43 8.07 9.14 -8.00
C TYR A 43 7.91 8.56 -6.60
N PRO A 44 7.65 9.43 -5.59
CA PRO A 44 7.30 8.98 -4.26
C PRO A 44 5.92 8.33 -4.25
N VAL A 45 5.78 7.30 -3.41
CA VAL A 45 4.57 6.47 -3.35
C VAL A 45 3.98 6.54 -1.97
N ASN A 46 2.69 6.80 -1.86
CA ASN A 46 1.98 6.66 -0.60
C ASN A 46 1.28 5.31 -0.52
N VAL A 47 1.39 4.61 0.60
CA VAL A 47 0.70 3.34 0.84
C VAL A 47 -0.30 3.50 1.97
N GLU A 48 -1.57 3.26 1.68
CA GLU A 48 -2.66 3.26 2.64
C GLU A 48 -3.23 1.86 2.77
N VAL A 49 -3.24 1.29 3.97
CA VAL A 49 -3.84 -0.02 4.22
C VAL A 49 -5.18 0.17 4.91
N ARG A 50 -6.24 -0.32 4.28
CA ARG A 50 -7.60 -0.25 4.79
C ARG A 50 -8.19 -1.63 5.02
N LEU A 51 -8.86 -1.84 6.13
CA LEU A 51 -9.58 -3.10 6.39
C LEU A 51 -10.68 -3.32 5.37
N ASP A 52 -10.89 -4.56 4.94
CA ASP A 52 -11.96 -4.86 3.99
C ASP A 52 -13.36 -4.87 4.62
N ASP A 53 -13.46 -5.25 5.90
CA ASP A 53 -14.72 -5.32 6.64
C ASP A 53 -15.42 -3.96 6.73
N ASN A 54 -14.70 -2.93 7.18
CA ASN A 54 -15.27 -1.61 7.48
C ASN A 54 -14.63 -0.46 6.70
N LYS A 55 -13.66 -0.75 5.82
CA LYS A 55 -12.89 0.25 5.06
C LYS A 55 -12.16 1.27 5.93
N ASP A 56 -11.91 0.94 7.20
CA ASP A 56 -11.11 1.76 8.09
C ASP A 56 -9.66 1.79 7.64
N LEU A 57 -9.09 3.00 7.59
CA LEU A 57 -7.65 3.19 7.50
C LEU A 57 -7.00 2.75 8.81
N ILE A 58 -6.09 1.79 8.70
CA ILE A 58 -5.36 1.21 9.84
C ILE A 58 -3.87 1.46 9.76
N TYR A 59 -3.35 1.83 8.60
CA TYR A 59 -1.95 2.19 8.41
C TYR A 59 -1.77 3.09 7.20
N THR A 60 -0.86 4.05 7.32
CA THR A 60 -0.36 4.88 6.23
C THR A 60 1.16 4.95 6.31
N SER A 61 1.85 4.66 5.21
CA SER A 61 3.30 4.78 5.13
C SER A 61 3.76 6.22 4.98
N GLY A 62 2.90 7.10 4.47
CA GLY A 62 3.35 8.36 3.90
C GLY A 62 4.14 8.13 2.60
N ALA A 63 4.80 9.19 2.13
CA ALA A 63 5.56 9.18 0.88
C ALA A 63 6.88 8.38 1.03
N ILE A 64 6.91 7.19 0.44
CA ILE A 64 8.08 6.31 0.32
C ILE A 64 8.90 6.76 -0.89
N GLN A 65 10.14 7.21 -0.69
CA GLN A 65 11.01 7.63 -1.79
C GLN A 65 11.51 6.43 -2.59
N PRO A 66 11.85 6.62 -3.88
CA PRO A 66 12.48 5.57 -4.66
C PRO A 66 13.77 5.04 -4.02
N GLY A 67 13.86 3.73 -3.87
CA GLY A 67 14.97 3.04 -3.20
C GLY A 67 14.74 2.78 -1.71
N GLU A 68 13.66 3.30 -1.12
CA GLU A 68 13.30 3.02 0.26
C GLU A 68 12.48 1.73 0.41
N GLU A 69 12.65 1.10 1.58
CA GLU A 69 11.92 -0.09 1.99
C GLU A 69 11.38 0.10 3.41
N ILE A 70 10.20 -0.44 3.65
CA ILE A 70 9.54 -0.53 4.94
C ILE A 70 9.47 -2.03 5.26
N LYS A 71 10.05 -2.41 6.39
CA LYS A 71 10.01 -3.80 6.89
C LYS A 71 8.95 -3.99 7.95
N GLN A 72 8.69 -2.91 8.70
CA GLN A 72 7.76 -2.89 9.81
C GLN A 72 6.85 -1.68 9.68
N VAL A 73 5.58 -1.91 9.94
CA VAL A 73 4.51 -0.94 9.90
C VAL A 73 3.91 -0.84 11.29
N GLN A 74 3.62 0.36 11.75
CA GLN A 74 2.89 0.54 13.00
C GLN A 74 1.45 0.91 12.65
N LEU A 75 0.50 0.04 13.02
CA LEU A 75 -0.90 0.33 12.79
C LEU A 75 -1.35 1.47 13.71
N GLU A 76 -2.16 2.36 13.16
CA GLU A 76 -2.82 3.44 13.92
C GLU A 76 -3.95 2.91 14.80
N LYS A 77 -4.49 1.74 14.45
CA LYS A 77 -5.53 1.04 15.21
C LYS A 77 -5.05 -0.31 15.69
N LYS A 78 -5.40 -0.63 16.94
CA LYS A 78 -5.22 -1.98 17.49
C LYS A 78 -6.29 -2.89 16.92
N LEU A 79 -5.85 -3.96 16.26
CA LEU A 79 -6.72 -5.02 15.76
C LEU A 79 -6.87 -6.12 16.80
N ALA A 80 -8.02 -6.79 16.81
CA ALA A 80 -8.21 -7.98 17.61
C ALA A 80 -7.33 -9.13 17.09
N LYS A 81 -6.89 -10.02 17.99
CA LYS A 81 -6.15 -11.22 17.61
C LYS A 81 -6.95 -12.05 16.59
N GLY A 82 -6.29 -12.48 15.50
CA GLY A 82 -6.93 -13.21 14.41
C GLY A 82 -6.45 -12.79 13.03
N VAL A 83 -7.14 -13.25 11.99
CA VAL A 83 -6.82 -12.94 10.59
C VAL A 83 -7.77 -11.87 10.08
N HIS A 84 -7.21 -10.76 9.60
CA HIS A 84 -7.97 -9.64 9.05
C HIS A 84 -7.59 -9.42 7.59
N LYS A 85 -8.58 -9.26 6.72
CA LYS A 85 -8.34 -8.90 5.32
C LYS A 85 -8.26 -7.39 5.20
N ALA A 86 -7.26 -6.93 4.47
CA ALA A 86 -7.05 -5.52 4.19
C ALA A 86 -6.69 -5.33 2.71
N THR A 87 -6.93 -4.12 2.22
CA THR A 87 -6.49 -3.68 0.91
C THR A 87 -5.43 -2.59 1.09
N ALA A 88 -4.21 -2.85 0.63
CA ALA A 88 -3.14 -1.88 0.52
C ALA A 88 -3.27 -1.11 -0.80
N THR A 89 -3.35 0.20 -0.70
CA THR A 89 -3.59 1.12 -1.81
C THR A 89 -2.38 1.99 -1.98
N PHE A 90 -1.71 1.84 -3.13
CA PHE A 90 -0.56 2.62 -3.54
C PHE A 90 -1.05 3.78 -4.39
N SER A 91 -0.81 5.00 -3.93
CA SER A 91 -1.13 6.22 -4.68
C SER A 91 0.15 6.89 -5.12
N LEU A 92 0.31 7.05 -6.44
CA LEU A 92 1.43 7.75 -7.05
C LEU A 92 1.06 9.22 -7.19
N TYR A 93 1.92 10.09 -6.70
CA TYR A 93 1.73 11.55 -6.80
C TYR A 93 2.84 12.16 -7.65
N ASP A 94 2.44 13.10 -8.49
CA ASP A 94 3.39 13.93 -9.22
C ASP A 94 4.02 14.97 -8.29
N PRO A 95 5.35 15.08 -8.22
CA PRO A 95 6.04 15.99 -7.30
C PRO A 95 5.85 17.47 -7.68
N GLU A 96 5.57 17.78 -8.95
CA GLU A 96 5.40 19.15 -9.43
C GLU A 96 3.96 19.63 -9.26
N THR A 97 2.99 18.84 -9.72
CA THR A 97 1.57 19.20 -9.75
C THR A 97 0.80 18.73 -8.52
N LYS A 98 1.36 17.80 -7.74
CA LYS A 98 0.68 17.06 -6.65
C LYS A 98 -0.54 16.28 -7.12
N GLU A 99 -0.73 16.11 -8.42
CA GLU A 99 -1.82 15.35 -8.97
C GLU A 99 -1.54 13.85 -8.85
N LYS A 100 -2.61 13.09 -8.67
CA LYS A 100 -2.54 11.64 -8.55
C LYS A 100 -2.36 11.04 -9.94
N GLN A 101 -1.16 10.53 -10.22
CA GLN A 101 -0.78 9.96 -11.51
C GLN A 101 -1.30 8.53 -11.69
N GLY A 102 -1.41 7.79 -10.60
CA GLY A 102 -1.81 6.38 -10.66
C GLY A 102 -2.23 5.85 -9.30
N GLN A 103 -2.98 4.76 -9.34
CA GLN A 103 -3.34 4.01 -8.15
C GLN A 103 -3.32 2.52 -8.43
N VAL A 104 -2.71 1.78 -7.53
CA VAL A 104 -2.77 0.32 -7.52
C VAL A 104 -3.30 -0.13 -6.17
N ALA A 105 -4.12 -1.18 -6.16
CA ALA A 105 -4.59 -1.79 -4.94
C ALA A 105 -4.16 -3.26 -4.91
N SER A 106 -3.71 -3.74 -3.75
CA SER A 106 -3.33 -5.12 -3.52
C SER A 106 -3.96 -5.63 -2.23
N GLY A 107 -4.46 -6.86 -2.26
CA GLY A 107 -4.98 -7.52 -1.06
C GLY A 107 -3.85 -7.95 -0.13
N VAL A 108 -3.99 -7.67 1.15
CA VAL A 108 -3.04 -8.02 2.21
C VAL A 108 -3.79 -8.70 3.34
N THR A 109 -3.22 -9.78 3.87
CA THR A 109 -3.76 -10.51 5.01
C THR A 109 -2.96 -10.16 6.25
N LEU A 110 -3.62 -9.61 7.27
CA LEU A 110 -3.00 -9.25 8.55
C LEU A 110 -3.26 -10.35 9.57
N MET A 111 -2.22 -11.04 9.98
CA MET A 111 -2.24 -12.05 11.04
C MET A 111 -1.86 -11.40 12.36
N VAL A 112 -2.85 -11.13 13.22
CA VAL A 112 -2.66 -10.50 14.52
C VAL A 112 -2.45 -11.57 15.59
N ASN A 113 -1.29 -11.56 16.25
CA ASN A 113 -0.89 -12.48 17.32
C ASN A 113 -1.24 -11.99 18.73
#